data_AF-A0A1Q8RNI5-F1
#
_entry.id   AF-A0A1Q8RNI5-F1
#
_cell.length_a   1.000
_cell.length_b   1.000
_cell.length_c   1.000
_cell.angle_alpha   90.00
_cell.angle_beta   90.00
_cell.angle_gamma   90.00
#
_symmetry.space_group_name_H-M   'P 1'
#
loop_
_entity.id
_entity.type
_entity.pdbx_description
1 polymer ?
#
loop_
_entity_poly.entity_id
_entity_poly.type
_entity_poly.pdbx_seq_one_letter_code
_entity_poly.pdbx_strand_id
1 'polypeptide(L)'
;MRTAAFNVFSVVVFALAGVMALDITDELNMGWRMGLLPRQGSQDLQTFEGDLGGAKASAITKSNDPDRPFEVDGDTFEVDADRVAYAQPDFQTAAGRACDNQKNKCAEAANNGPSKFDVSQCDEQNQKCKEAGQSSTKQTFGEPVFAGTDGNFDIFCDP
;
A
#
# COMPACT_ATOMS: atom_id res chain seq x y z
N MET A 1 -9.13 38.88 -75.26
CA MET A 1 -8.16 37.80 -75.55
C MET A 1 -8.19 36.81 -74.38
N ARG A 2 -8.24 35.52 -74.69
CA ARG A 2 -8.33 34.38 -73.77
C ARG A 2 -6.94 33.92 -73.36
N THR A 3 -6.73 33.56 -72.09
CA THR A 3 -5.77 32.54 -71.59
C THR A 3 -6.01 32.39 -70.08
N ALA A 4 -6.65 31.31 -69.60
CA ALA A 4 -6.19 29.94 -69.39
C ALA A 4 -5.48 29.73 -68.02
N ALA A 5 -6.14 28.90 -67.21
CA ALA A 5 -5.80 28.41 -65.87
C ALA A 5 -4.47 27.66 -65.78
N PHE A 6 -3.89 27.55 -64.57
CA PHE A 6 -3.39 26.28 -64.03
C PHE A 6 -3.42 26.26 -62.49
N ASN A 7 -4.18 25.29 -61.97
CA ASN A 7 -4.30 24.89 -60.57
C ASN A 7 -3.13 23.98 -60.18
N VAL A 8 -2.57 24.16 -58.98
CA VAL A 8 -2.10 23.04 -58.13
C VAL A 8 -2.26 23.45 -56.66
N PHE A 9 -3.41 23.13 -56.05
CA PHE A 9 -3.55 23.06 -54.59
C PHE A 9 -3.28 21.61 -54.19
N SER A 10 -2.15 21.36 -53.54
CA SER A 10 -1.83 20.04 -52.98
C SER A 10 -2.60 19.87 -51.67
N VAL A 11 -3.65 19.06 -51.68
CA VAL A 11 -4.42 18.71 -50.48
C VAL A 11 -3.71 17.54 -49.79
N VAL A 12 -3.04 17.82 -48.67
CA VAL A 12 -2.55 16.77 -47.76
C VAL A 12 -3.74 16.28 -46.95
N VAL A 13 -4.25 15.10 -47.30
CA VAL A 13 -5.26 14.40 -46.49
C VAL A 13 -4.55 13.75 -45.31
N PHE A 14 -4.65 14.35 -44.13
CA PHE A 14 -4.32 13.66 -42.88
C PHE A 14 -5.46 12.72 -42.54
N ALA A 15 -5.24 11.42 -42.76
CA ALA A 15 -6.10 10.37 -42.23
C ALA A 15 -5.93 10.36 -40.70
N LEU A 16 -6.85 10.98 -39.97
CA LEU A 16 -6.98 10.76 -38.53
C LEU A 16 -7.55 9.36 -38.33
N ALA A 17 -6.68 8.40 -38.06
CA ALA A 17 -7.08 7.13 -37.48
C ALA A 17 -7.59 7.45 -36.06
N GLY A 18 -8.91 7.41 -35.88
CA GLY A 18 -9.53 7.48 -34.56
C GLY A 18 -9.06 6.29 -33.73
N VAL A 19 -8.42 6.58 -32.60
CA VAL A 19 -8.08 5.57 -31.60
C VAL A 19 -9.40 5.08 -30.98
N MET A 20 -9.77 3.85 -31.27
CA MET A 20 -10.82 3.14 -30.54
C MET A 20 -10.22 2.74 -29.19
N ALA A 21 -10.44 3.55 -28.16
CA ALA A 21 -10.25 3.15 -26.78
C ALA A 21 -11.34 2.13 -26.42
N LEU A 22 -11.15 0.87 -26.82
CA LEU A 22 -11.98 -0.24 -26.35
C LEU A 22 -11.58 -0.54 -24.91
N ASP A 23 -12.29 0.13 -24.01
CA ASP A 23 -12.86 -0.39 -22.76
C ASP A 23 -12.06 -1.44 -21.98
N ILE A 24 -10.91 -1.04 -21.44
CA ILE A 24 -10.18 -1.80 -20.40
C ILE A 24 -11.02 -1.88 -19.10
N THR A 25 -11.98 -0.96 -18.93
CA THR A 25 -12.77 -0.84 -17.70
C THR A 25 -13.79 -1.97 -17.56
N ASP A 26 -14.41 -2.40 -18.66
CA ASP A 26 -15.39 -3.49 -18.64
C ASP A 26 -14.73 -4.87 -18.42
N GLU A 27 -13.51 -5.11 -18.93
CA GLU A 27 -12.75 -6.35 -18.68
C GLU A 27 -12.31 -6.47 -17.21
N LEU A 28 -11.88 -5.36 -16.58
CA LEU A 28 -11.59 -5.34 -15.15
C LEU A 28 -12.84 -5.75 -14.35
N ASN A 29 -13.99 -5.18 -14.68
CA ASN A 29 -15.25 -5.44 -13.99
C ASN A 29 -15.72 -6.90 -14.12
N MET A 30 -15.39 -7.58 -15.22
CA MET A 30 -15.70 -8.99 -15.44
C MET A 30 -14.77 -9.94 -14.66
N GLY A 31 -13.51 -9.55 -14.42
CA GLY A 31 -12.57 -10.29 -13.56
C GLY A 31 -13.02 -10.34 -12.10
N TRP A 32 -13.57 -9.24 -11.56
CA TRP A 32 -14.17 -9.18 -10.22
C TRP A 32 -15.43 -10.07 -10.10
N ARG A 33 -16.16 -10.29 -11.20
CA ARG A 33 -17.36 -11.17 -11.22
C ARG A 33 -17.02 -12.67 -11.25
N MET A 34 -15.80 -13.04 -11.65
CA MET A 34 -15.35 -14.44 -11.80
C MET A 34 -14.44 -14.93 -10.66
N GLY A 35 -14.39 -14.20 -9.54
CA GLY A 35 -13.86 -14.71 -8.26
C GLY A 35 -12.34 -14.91 -8.19
N LEU A 36 -11.58 -14.46 -9.19
CA LEU A 36 -10.12 -14.43 -9.14
C LEU A 36 -9.68 -13.19 -8.35
N LEU A 37 -9.86 -13.25 -7.04
CA LEU A 37 -9.25 -12.30 -6.13
C LEU A 37 -7.77 -12.68 -6.00
N PRO A 38 -6.81 -11.77 -6.25
CA PRO A 38 -5.42 -12.01 -5.91
C PRO A 38 -5.37 -12.40 -4.43
N ARG A 39 -4.68 -13.50 -4.11
CA ARG A 39 -4.47 -13.93 -2.73
C ARG A 39 -3.58 -12.88 -2.05
N GLN A 40 -4.17 -11.81 -1.56
CA GLN A 40 -3.53 -10.89 -0.64
C GLN A 40 -3.32 -11.70 0.64
N GLY A 41 -2.16 -12.34 0.76
CA GLY A 41 -1.70 -12.78 2.07
C GLY A 41 -1.74 -11.56 2.97
N SER A 42 -2.33 -11.67 4.16
CA SER A 42 -2.23 -10.63 5.18
C SER A 42 -0.75 -10.40 5.45
N GLN A 43 -0.17 -9.38 4.82
CA GLN A 43 1.23 -9.03 5.02
C GLN A 43 1.28 -8.13 6.24
N ASP A 44 1.97 -8.60 7.27
CA ASP A 44 2.31 -7.77 8.42
C ASP A 44 3.39 -6.77 8.00
N LEU A 45 3.11 -5.47 8.17
CA LEU A 45 4.07 -4.40 7.91
C LEU A 45 4.93 -4.07 9.15
N GLN A 46 4.67 -4.69 10.29
CA GLN A 46 5.49 -4.55 11.48
C GLN A 46 6.80 -5.32 11.34
N THR A 47 7.92 -4.59 11.32
CA THR A 47 9.25 -5.18 11.16
C THR A 47 10.04 -5.28 12.45
N PHE A 48 9.55 -4.68 13.54
CA PHE A 48 10.22 -4.73 14.83
C PHE A 48 10.02 -6.09 15.52
N GLU A 49 11.12 -6.81 15.77
CA GLU A 49 11.08 -8.18 16.32
C GLU A 49 11.30 -8.26 17.83
N GLY A 50 11.68 -7.16 18.48
CA GLY A 50 12.00 -7.16 19.91
C GLY A 50 10.80 -7.57 20.76
N ASP A 51 11.04 -8.43 21.76
CA ASP A 51 10.00 -9.13 22.51
C ASP A 51 10.30 -9.26 24.03
N LEU A 52 10.81 -8.21 24.66
CA LEU A 52 11.04 -8.17 26.12
C LEU A 52 9.79 -8.62 26.89
N GLY A 53 9.97 -9.58 27.81
CA GLY A 53 8.85 -10.17 28.56
C GLY A 53 7.89 -11.01 27.71
N GLY A 54 8.24 -11.36 26.47
CA GLY A 54 7.37 -12.03 25.50
C GLY A 54 6.42 -11.09 24.77
N ALA A 55 6.53 -9.77 24.96
CA ALA A 55 5.64 -8.79 24.38
C ALA A 55 6.14 -8.32 23.00
N LYS A 56 5.54 -8.88 21.94
CA LYS A 56 5.81 -8.49 20.55
C LYS A 56 4.94 -7.33 20.10
N ALA A 57 5.47 -6.54 19.17
CA ALA A 57 4.72 -5.51 18.45
C ALA A 57 3.52 -6.16 17.75
N SER A 58 2.38 -5.46 17.79
CA SER A 58 1.15 -5.96 17.19
C SER A 58 1.26 -5.85 15.66
N ALA A 59 0.64 -6.79 14.94
CA ALA A 59 0.73 -6.81 13.49
C ALA A 59 0.01 -5.59 12.89
N ILE A 60 0.60 -5.02 11.84
CA ILE A 60 -0.02 -3.96 11.04
C ILE A 60 -0.53 -4.63 9.78
N THR A 61 -1.85 -4.83 9.72
CA THR A 61 -2.51 -5.59 8.65
C THR A 61 -3.40 -4.70 7.80
N LYS A 62 -3.81 -5.22 6.65
CA LYS A 62 -4.70 -4.50 5.75
C LYS A 62 -6.13 -4.61 6.26
N SER A 63 -6.78 -3.48 6.47
CA SER A 63 -8.19 -3.45 6.86
C SER A 63 -9.11 -3.74 5.66
N ASN A 64 -10.41 -3.84 5.94
CA ASN A 64 -11.45 -3.94 4.90
C ASN A 64 -11.99 -2.56 4.44
N ASP A 65 -11.49 -1.46 5.01
CA ASP A 65 -11.93 -0.10 4.73
C ASP A 65 -10.87 0.64 3.91
N PRO A 66 -11.16 1.02 2.64
CA PRO A 66 -10.20 1.70 1.78
C PRO A 66 -9.79 3.09 2.29
N ASP A 67 -10.67 3.78 3.04
CA ASP A 67 -10.37 5.09 3.64
C ASP A 67 -9.53 4.93 4.93
N ARG A 68 -9.44 3.70 5.45
CA ARG A 68 -8.69 3.36 6.67
C ARG A 68 -7.83 2.12 6.50
N PRO A 69 -6.85 2.11 5.59
CA PRO A 69 -6.27 0.89 5.04
C PRO A 69 -5.43 0.06 6.05
N PHE A 70 -4.99 0.65 7.16
CA PHE A 70 -4.24 -0.05 8.20
C PHE A 70 -5.14 -0.49 9.34
N GLU A 71 -4.88 -1.68 9.87
CA GLU A 71 -5.51 -2.24 11.06
C GLU A 71 -4.46 -2.78 12.03
N VAL A 72 -4.61 -2.46 13.33
CA VAL A 72 -3.79 -2.95 14.43
C VAL A 72 -4.69 -3.35 15.59
N ASP A 73 -4.73 -4.64 15.94
CA ASP A 73 -5.58 -5.17 17.02
C ASP A 73 -7.07 -4.73 16.89
N GLY A 74 -7.57 -4.54 15.66
CA GLY A 74 -8.93 -4.09 15.37
C GLY A 74 -9.12 -2.56 15.29
N ASP A 75 -8.13 -1.76 15.67
CA ASP A 75 -8.13 -0.32 15.44
C ASP A 75 -7.74 -0.04 13.99
N THR A 76 -8.55 0.75 13.26
CA THR A 76 -8.23 1.16 11.88
C THR A 76 -7.82 2.64 11.80
N PHE A 77 -7.02 3.02 10.81
CA PHE A 77 -6.40 4.35 10.75
C PHE A 77 -6.73 5.09 9.46
N GLU A 78 -7.35 6.27 9.58
CA GLU A 78 -7.75 7.13 8.45
C GLU A 78 -6.55 7.68 7.68
N VAL A 79 -6.79 7.95 6.39
CA VAL A 79 -5.91 8.75 5.56
C VAL A 79 -6.18 10.24 5.85
N ASP A 80 -5.24 10.95 6.46
CA ASP A 80 -5.35 12.40 6.68
C ASP A 80 -5.31 13.14 5.33
N ALA A 81 -6.49 13.53 4.84
CA ALA A 81 -6.68 14.18 3.55
C ALA A 81 -6.34 15.68 3.54
N ASP A 82 -6.13 16.32 4.70
CA ASP A 82 -5.92 17.78 4.81
C ASP A 82 -4.42 18.18 4.85
N ARG A 83 -3.50 17.20 4.88
CA ARG A 83 -2.06 17.43 4.68
C ARG A 83 -1.72 17.54 3.20
N VAL A 84 -1.76 18.77 2.69
CA VAL A 84 -1.36 19.17 1.34
C VAL A 84 0.09 18.76 1.01
N ALA A 85 0.26 17.59 0.38
CA ALA A 85 1.18 17.32 -0.75
C ALA A 85 1.43 15.82 -0.99
N TYR A 86 1.22 14.95 0.00
CA TYR A 86 1.30 13.50 -0.13
C TYR A 86 0.42 12.88 0.96
N ALA A 87 -0.84 12.56 0.65
CA ALA A 87 -1.69 11.77 1.52
C ALA A 87 -1.18 10.32 1.52
N GLN A 88 -0.08 10.07 2.23
CA GLN A 88 0.26 8.70 2.60
C GLN A 88 -0.78 8.26 3.63
N PRO A 89 -1.37 7.07 3.50
CA PRO A 89 -2.13 6.51 4.62
C PRO A 89 -1.17 6.49 5.82
N ASP A 90 -1.63 6.84 7.03
CA ASP A 90 -0.70 7.10 8.14
C ASP A 90 -0.19 5.80 8.79
N PHE A 91 0.66 5.09 8.04
CA PHE A 91 1.42 3.92 8.49
C PHE A 91 2.16 4.23 9.80
N GLN A 92 2.66 5.46 9.97
CA GLN A 92 3.38 5.84 11.18
C GLN A 92 2.47 5.87 12.40
N THR A 93 1.22 6.34 12.26
CA THR A 93 0.23 6.26 13.34
C THR A 93 -0.12 4.80 13.67
N ALA A 94 -0.33 3.95 12.66
CA ALA A 94 -0.58 2.52 12.87
C ALA A 94 0.61 1.82 13.55
N ALA A 95 1.84 2.07 13.08
CA ALA A 95 3.07 1.55 13.67
C ALA A 95 3.27 2.05 15.11
N GLY A 96 2.96 3.32 15.37
CA GLY A 96 2.96 3.89 16.71
C GLY A 96 2.01 3.15 17.64
N ARG A 97 0.76 2.88 17.19
CA ARG A 97 -0.20 2.08 17.96
C ARG A 97 0.32 0.68 18.25
N ALA A 98 0.88 0.01 17.25
CA ALA A 98 1.41 -1.35 17.41
C ALA A 98 2.52 -1.41 18.48
N CYS A 99 3.40 -0.40 18.51
CA CYS A 99 4.46 -0.27 19.49
C CYS A 99 3.91 0.08 20.89
N ASP A 100 2.94 0.99 20.98
CA ASP A 100 2.31 1.34 22.27
C ASP A 100 1.52 0.16 22.87
N ASN A 101 0.84 -0.64 22.03
CA ASN A 101 0.21 -1.89 22.47
C ASN A 101 1.25 -2.89 23.01
N GLN A 102 2.42 -2.98 22.39
CA GLN A 102 3.51 -3.82 22.88
C GLN A 102 4.09 -3.31 24.19
N LYS A 103 4.29 -2.00 24.35
CA LYS A 103 4.72 -1.42 25.63
C LYS A 103 3.76 -1.79 26.75
N ASN A 104 2.44 -1.70 26.51
CA ASN A 104 1.44 -2.06 27.52
C ASN A 104 1.54 -3.55 27.90
N LYS A 105 1.61 -4.45 26.91
CA LYS A 105 1.82 -5.89 27.14
C LYS A 105 3.14 -6.17 27.88
N CYS A 106 4.20 -5.43 27.55
CA CYS A 106 5.50 -5.53 28.20
C CYS A 106 5.43 -5.06 29.67
N ALA A 107 4.76 -3.94 29.93
CA ALA A 107 4.58 -3.41 31.28
C ALA A 107 3.72 -4.35 32.14
N GLU A 108 2.69 -4.98 31.56
CA GLU A 108 1.94 -6.04 32.23
C GLU A 108 2.83 -7.23 32.59
N ALA A 109 3.72 -7.65 31.69
CA ALA A 109 4.69 -8.71 31.96
C ALA A 109 5.72 -8.33 33.03
N ALA A 110 6.19 -7.07 33.07
CA ALA A 110 7.09 -6.57 34.10
C ALA A 110 6.42 -6.55 35.49
N ASN A 111 5.18 -6.07 35.56
CA ASN A 111 4.44 -5.91 36.81
C ASN A 111 3.90 -7.24 37.35
N ASN A 112 3.34 -8.07 36.46
CA ASN A 112 2.55 -9.24 36.85
C ASN A 112 3.15 -10.58 36.38
N GLY A 113 4.16 -10.54 35.50
CA GLY A 113 4.75 -11.73 34.90
C GLY A 113 5.76 -12.45 35.79
N PRO A 114 6.19 -13.65 35.35
CA PRO A 114 7.18 -14.46 36.07
C PRO A 114 8.59 -13.87 35.96
N SER A 115 8.88 -13.14 34.89
CA SER A 115 10.15 -12.48 34.64
C SER A 115 10.20 -11.13 35.38
N LYS A 116 11.30 -10.86 36.08
CA LYS A 116 11.52 -9.59 36.78
C LYS A 116 12.45 -8.71 35.95
N PHE A 117 11.92 -7.59 35.48
CA PHE A 117 12.61 -6.55 34.73
C PHE A 117 11.84 -5.23 34.90
N ASP A 118 12.47 -4.11 34.61
CA ASP A 118 11.89 -2.79 34.87
C ASP A 118 11.00 -2.32 33.74
N VAL A 119 9.91 -1.61 34.07
CA VAL A 119 9.01 -1.00 33.07
C VAL A 119 9.76 0.01 32.19
N SER A 120 10.84 0.63 32.68
CA SER A 120 11.70 1.51 31.87
C SER A 120 12.33 0.79 30.68
N GLN A 121 12.58 -0.52 30.78
CA GLN A 121 13.09 -1.32 29.66
C GLN A 121 12.01 -1.52 28.58
N CYS A 122 10.72 -1.52 28.95
CA CYS A 122 9.61 -1.47 27.99
C CYS A 122 9.55 -0.12 27.27
N ASP A 123 9.85 0.99 27.97
CA ASP A 123 9.92 2.31 27.34
C ASP A 123 11.04 2.37 26.30
N GLU A 124 12.24 1.86 26.64
CA GLU A 124 13.35 1.74 25.70
C GLU A 124 12.99 0.88 24.48
N GLN A 125 12.28 -0.23 24.71
CA GLN A 125 11.83 -1.11 23.64
C GLN A 125 10.79 -0.43 22.74
N ASN A 126 9.85 0.32 23.31
CA ASN A 126 8.87 1.10 22.57
C ASN A 126 9.53 2.14 21.68
N GLN A 127 10.56 2.83 22.20
CA GLN A 127 11.32 3.80 21.41
C GLN A 127 11.99 3.13 20.19
N LYS A 128 12.67 2.00 20.40
CA LYS A 128 13.28 1.23 19.30
C LYS A 128 12.24 0.72 18.29
N CYS A 129 11.06 0.33 18.77
CA CYS A 129 9.95 -0.08 17.91
C CYS A 129 9.47 1.08 17.02
N LYS A 130 9.29 2.27 17.58
CA LYS A 130 8.89 3.47 16.82
C LYS A 130 9.98 3.91 15.83
N GLU A 131 11.25 3.85 16.21
CA GLU A 131 12.38 4.11 15.32
C GLU A 131 12.45 3.10 14.15
N ALA A 132 12.16 1.82 14.42
CA ALA A 132 12.04 0.80 13.38
C ALA A 132 10.87 1.09 12.42
N GLY A 133 9.72 1.54 12.95
CA GLY A 133 8.59 2.00 12.14
C GLY A 133 8.96 3.18 11.23
N GLN A 134 9.73 4.15 11.73
CA GLN A 134 10.19 5.30 10.96
C GLN A 134 11.18 4.93 9.85
N SER A 135 12.01 3.92 10.08
CA SER A 135 13.01 3.41 9.13
C SER A 135 12.52 2.27 8.23
N SER A 136 11.28 1.81 8.42
CA SER A 136 10.71 0.72 7.64
C SER A 136 10.58 1.11 6.17
N THR A 137 11.07 0.23 5.30
CA THR A 137 10.89 0.31 3.84
C THR A 137 9.57 -0.29 3.37
N LYS A 138 8.83 -0.96 4.26
CA LYS A 138 7.52 -1.57 4.00
C LYS A 138 6.44 -0.76 4.71
N GLN A 139 5.98 0.29 4.05
CA GLN A 139 4.95 1.19 4.60
C GLN A 139 3.61 1.07 3.89
N THR A 140 3.55 0.28 2.82
CA THR A 140 2.34 0.06 2.02
C THR A 140 2.13 -1.43 1.82
N PHE A 141 0.87 -1.84 1.73
CA PHE A 141 0.55 -3.17 1.25
C PHE A 141 0.83 -3.22 -0.24
N GLY A 142 1.62 -4.20 -0.68
CA GLY A 142 1.92 -4.37 -2.10
C GLY A 142 0.63 -4.41 -2.92
N GLU A 143 0.68 -3.78 -4.10
CA GLU A 143 -0.39 -3.90 -5.08
C GLU A 143 -0.64 -5.39 -5.38
N PRO A 144 -1.87 -5.78 -5.73
CA PRO A 144 -2.12 -7.12 -6.21
C PRO A 144 -1.23 -7.41 -7.41
N VAL A 145 -0.16 -8.20 -7.18
CA VAL A 145 0.62 -8.76 -8.28
C VAL A 145 -0.28 -9.76 -8.98
N PHE A 146 -0.74 -9.42 -10.18
CA PHE A 146 -1.32 -10.38 -11.10
C PHE A 146 -0.20 -11.33 -11.53
N ALA A 147 0.04 -12.36 -10.73
CA ALA A 147 0.92 -13.45 -11.10
C ALA A 147 0.19 -14.31 -12.14
N GLY A 148 0.34 -13.95 -13.41
CA GLY A 148 -0.01 -14.84 -14.51
C GLY A 148 0.74 -16.16 -14.33
N THR A 149 0.02 -17.28 -14.42
CA THR A 149 0.57 -18.63 -14.21
C THR A 149 1.55 -19.08 -15.29
N ASP A 150 1.89 -18.22 -16.24
CA ASP A 150 2.66 -18.53 -17.44
C ASP A 150 3.88 -17.63 -17.64
N GLY A 151 4.33 -16.85 -16.65
CA GLY A 151 5.65 -16.21 -16.67
C GLY A 151 6.00 -15.32 -17.87
N ASN A 152 5.05 -15.00 -18.76
CA ASN A 152 5.28 -14.20 -19.95
C ASN A 152 4.83 -12.76 -19.70
N PHE A 153 5.66 -12.02 -18.98
CA PHE A 153 5.52 -10.56 -18.89
C PHE A 153 6.28 -9.91 -20.05
N ASP A 154 5.80 -10.09 -21.27
CA ASP A 154 6.09 -9.13 -22.34
C ASP A 154 5.29 -7.85 -22.02
N ILE A 155 5.77 -7.11 -21.03
CA ILE A 155 5.46 -5.70 -20.91
C ILE A 155 6.05 -5.06 -22.16
N PHE A 156 5.19 -4.79 -23.13
CA PHE A 156 5.49 -4.01 -24.32
C PHE A 156 5.79 -2.56 -23.91
N CYS A 157 6.94 -2.34 -23.27
CA CYS A 157 7.67 -1.10 -23.47
C CYS A 157 8.40 -1.27 -24.79
N ASP A 158 7.79 -0.85 -25.90
CA ASP A 158 8.34 0.13 -26.87
C ASP A 158 7.63 0.05 -28.24
N PRO A 159 7.72 1.10 -29.08
CA PRO A 159 8.90 1.93 -29.36
C PRO A 159 8.94 3.34 -28.75
#